data_AF-A0AAU8TZ73-F1
#
_entry.id   AF-A0AAU8TZ73-F1
#
_cell.length_a   1.000
_cell.length_b   1.000
_cell.length_c   1.000
_cell.angle_alpha   90.00
_cell.angle_beta   90.00
_cell.angle_gamma   90.00
#
_symmetry.space_group_name_H-M   'P 1'
#
loop_
_entity.id
_entity.type
_entity.pdbx_description
1 polymer ?
#
loop_
_entity_poly.entity_id
_entity_poly.type
_entity_poly.pdbx_seq_one_letter_code
_entity_poly.pdbx_strand_id
1 'polypeptide(L)'
;MTDKPQVPAHATPSESLEAAAVAAYLEANPDFFVEHEELLPALRIPHQRGDTVSLVERQMKILRERNIEMRHRLSHLMDVARDNDRLFDKTRRLILTLMDAASLEETVIAVEDSLREDFQVPFVSLILFSDNPMPVGRWVTGGEAQTAIGGLLSEGKTVSGTLREHELDFLFGAEQRKQIGSTAVIALSHQGLHGVLAIASRDPAHYKSSVGTLFLTYIAEVLGRVLPRHTTTLRAVR
;
A
#
# COMPACT_ATOMS: atom_id res chain seq x y z
N MET A 1 4.93 -14.57 -57.16
CA MET A 1 4.46 -13.21 -57.50
C MET A 1 5.27 -12.25 -56.67
N THR A 2 6.23 -11.62 -57.33
CA THR A 2 7.21 -10.67 -56.80
C THR A 2 6.55 -9.30 -56.70
N ASP A 3 6.46 -8.75 -55.50
CA ASP A 3 6.07 -7.36 -55.28
C ASP A 3 7.36 -6.53 -55.14
N LYS A 4 7.56 -5.58 -56.06
CA LYS A 4 8.72 -4.68 -56.07
C LYS A 4 8.31 -3.36 -55.41
N PRO A 5 9.05 -2.86 -54.41
CA PRO A 5 8.78 -1.55 -53.86
C PRO A 5 9.22 -0.44 -54.83
N GLN A 6 8.38 0.59 -54.85
CA GLN A 6 8.33 1.74 -55.74
C GLN A 6 9.45 2.74 -55.42
N VAL A 7 10.19 3.19 -56.44
CA VAL A 7 11.22 4.23 -56.34
C VAL A 7 10.56 5.62 -56.42
N PRO A 8 10.86 6.57 -55.52
CA PRO A 8 10.32 7.91 -55.64
C PRO A 8 11.13 8.81 -56.60
N ALA A 9 10.35 9.52 -57.42
CA ALA A 9 10.54 10.71 -58.25
C ALA A 9 11.90 11.47 -58.31
N HIS A 10 12.36 11.62 -59.56
CA HIS A 10 13.12 12.71 -60.20
C HIS A 10 13.84 13.77 -59.33
N ALA A 11 15.17 13.69 -59.29
CA ALA A 11 16.07 14.82 -59.07
C ALA A 11 16.54 15.38 -60.43
N THR A 12 16.72 16.70 -60.53
CA THR A 12 17.19 17.35 -61.77
C THR A 12 18.70 17.12 -61.99
N PRO A 13 19.20 17.05 -63.23
CA PRO A 13 20.60 16.68 -63.52
C PRO A 13 21.67 17.63 -62.94
N SER A 14 21.28 18.84 -62.51
CA SER A 14 22.17 19.79 -61.82
C SER A 14 22.41 19.39 -60.36
N GLU A 15 21.39 18.90 -59.66
CA GLU A 15 21.48 18.47 -58.26
C GLU A 15 22.35 17.21 -58.12
N SER A 16 22.36 16.34 -59.12
CA SER A 16 23.18 15.12 -59.08
C SER A 16 24.68 15.37 -59.25
N LEU A 17 25.06 16.41 -60.02
CA LEU A 17 26.46 16.80 -60.18
C LEU A 17 26.99 17.48 -58.91
N GLU A 18 26.19 18.32 -58.28
CA GLU A 18 26.52 18.93 -56.98
C GLU A 18 26.61 17.88 -55.88
N ALA A 19 25.68 16.91 -55.85
CA ALA A 19 25.74 15.79 -54.90
C ALA A 19 27.02 14.94 -55.07
N ALA A 20 27.46 14.70 -56.31
CA ALA A 20 28.70 13.98 -56.58
C ALA A 20 29.94 14.76 -56.10
N ALA A 21 29.94 16.09 -56.25
CA ALA A 21 31.02 16.93 -55.75
C ALA A 21 31.08 16.95 -54.21
N VAL A 22 29.91 17.02 -53.54
CA VAL A 22 29.82 16.93 -52.08
C VAL A 22 30.30 15.56 -51.58
N ALA A 23 29.95 14.47 -52.27
CA ALA A 23 30.42 13.13 -51.93
C ALA A 23 31.96 13.02 -52.03
N ALA A 24 32.55 13.46 -53.14
CA ALA A 24 34.01 13.45 -53.33
C ALA A 24 34.74 14.30 -52.28
N TYR A 25 34.14 15.43 -51.88
CA TYR A 25 34.69 16.29 -50.83
C TYR A 25 34.68 15.61 -49.46
N LEU A 26 33.59 14.95 -49.08
CA LEU A 26 33.50 14.20 -47.82
C LEU A 26 34.43 12.97 -47.80
N GLU A 27 34.65 12.32 -48.94
CA GLU A 27 35.62 11.21 -49.05
C GLU A 27 37.07 11.69 -48.87
N ALA A 28 37.41 12.88 -49.37
CA ALA A 28 38.74 13.47 -49.22
C ALA A 28 38.99 14.05 -47.82
N ASN A 29 37.93 14.30 -47.02
CA ASN A 29 38.01 14.94 -45.70
C ASN A 29 37.25 14.09 -44.65
N PRO A 30 37.83 12.96 -44.19
CA PRO A 30 37.16 12.04 -43.28
C PRO A 30 36.86 12.63 -41.89
N ASP A 31 37.64 13.62 -41.45
CA ASP A 31 37.47 14.28 -40.14
C ASP A 31 36.46 15.45 -40.17
N PHE A 32 35.84 15.71 -41.32
CA PHE A 32 34.96 16.89 -41.53
C PHE A 32 33.83 17.01 -40.50
N PHE A 33 33.21 15.91 -40.07
CA PHE A 33 32.14 15.93 -39.07
C PHE A 33 32.64 15.97 -37.62
N VAL A 34 33.94 15.78 -37.39
CA VAL A 34 34.60 16.00 -36.09
C VAL A 34 34.93 17.48 -35.92
N GLU A 35 35.33 18.15 -37.00
CA GLU A 35 35.60 19.60 -37.00
C GLU A 35 34.32 20.44 -37.06
N HIS A 36 33.22 19.85 -37.56
CA HIS A 36 31.91 20.49 -37.68
C HIS A 36 30.80 19.69 -36.98
N GLU A 37 30.98 19.40 -35.69
CA GLU A 37 30.01 18.66 -34.86
C GLU A 37 28.62 19.32 -34.84
N GLU A 38 28.55 20.65 -35.01
CA GLU A 38 27.32 21.43 -35.07
C GLU A 38 26.37 21.03 -36.22
N LEU A 39 26.87 20.34 -37.24
CA LEU A 39 26.07 19.89 -38.38
C LEU A 39 25.31 18.58 -38.11
N LEU A 40 25.78 17.76 -37.16
CA LEU A 40 25.19 16.45 -36.85
C LEU A 40 23.75 16.51 -36.31
N PRO A 41 23.35 17.47 -35.45
CA PRO A 41 21.96 17.60 -35.00
C PRO A 41 21.00 18.07 -36.10
N ALA A 42 21.50 18.79 -37.11
CA ALA A 42 20.72 19.34 -38.22
C ALA A 42 20.54 18.34 -39.37
N LEU A 43 21.44 17.36 -39.50
CA LEU A 43 21.42 16.34 -40.54
C LEU A 43 20.51 15.16 -40.14
N ARG A 44 19.46 14.92 -40.94
CA ARG A 44 18.73 13.65 -40.89
C ARG A 44 19.55 12.59 -41.64
N ILE A 45 20.35 11.81 -40.92
CA ILE A 45 21.05 10.63 -41.46
C ILE A 45 20.23 9.39 -41.11
N PRO A 46 19.45 8.82 -42.04
CA PRO A 46 18.72 7.58 -41.80
C PRO A 46 19.73 6.42 -41.79
N HIS A 47 19.90 5.76 -40.65
CA HIS A 47 20.75 4.58 -40.54
C HIS A 47 20.03 3.38 -41.17
N GLN A 48 20.10 3.22 -42.49
CA GLN A 48 19.65 2.01 -43.18
C GLN A 48 20.85 1.09 -43.43
N ARG A 49 21.18 0.26 -42.44
CA ARG A 49 21.86 -1.02 -42.67
C ARG A 49 21.00 -2.11 -42.03
N GLY A 50 20.64 -3.10 -42.83
CA GLY A 50 19.53 -4.02 -42.59
C GLY A 50 19.56 -4.77 -41.26
N ASP A 51 18.36 -5.11 -40.78
CA ASP A 51 17.99 -6.09 -39.74
C ASP A 51 18.77 -6.15 -38.41
N THR A 52 19.71 -5.23 -38.15
CA THR A 52 20.54 -5.26 -36.95
C THR A 52 20.37 -3.97 -36.14
N VAL A 53 19.57 -4.06 -35.07
CA VAL A 53 19.40 -3.00 -34.07
C VAL A 53 20.76 -2.68 -33.42
N SER A 54 21.18 -1.41 -33.45
CA SER A 54 22.41 -0.95 -32.81
C SER A 54 22.43 -1.31 -31.32
N LEU A 55 23.52 -1.93 -30.86
CA LEU A 55 23.68 -2.33 -29.47
C LEU A 55 23.53 -1.14 -28.51
N VAL A 56 23.99 0.05 -28.92
CA VAL A 56 23.90 1.28 -28.14
C VAL A 56 22.47 1.79 -28.05
N GLU A 57 21.71 1.76 -29.14
CA GLU A 57 20.28 2.13 -29.14
C GLU A 57 19.47 1.17 -28.25
N ARG A 58 19.77 -0.13 -28.32
CA ARG A 58 19.14 -1.14 -27.46
C ARG A 58 19.51 -0.94 -25.99
N GLN A 59 20.78 -0.64 -25.69
CA GLN A 59 21.24 -0.32 -24.33
C GLN A 59 20.58 0.94 -23.79
N MET A 60 20.47 2.00 -24.58
CA MET A 60 19.84 3.26 -24.18
C MET A 60 18.34 3.10 -23.94
N LYS A 61 17.66 2.29 -24.77
CA LYS A 61 16.26 1.92 -24.54
C LYS A 61 16.08 1.17 -23.21
N ILE A 62 16.90 0.15 -22.95
CA ILE A 62 16.87 -0.60 -21.68
C ILE A 62 17.13 0.31 -20.47
N LEU A 63 18.10 1.23 -20.58
CA LEU A 63 18.40 2.19 -19.51
C LEU A 63 17.23 3.14 -19.24
N ARG A 64 16.54 3.61 -20.29
CA ARG A 64 15.34 4.46 -20.15
C ARG A 64 14.19 3.69 -19.50
N GLU A 65 13.93 2.46 -19.93
CA GLU A 65 12.90 1.59 -19.34
C GLU A 65 13.19 1.34 -17.85
N ARG A 66 14.43 1.00 -17.50
CA ARG A 66 14.85 0.85 -16.09
C ARG A 66 14.73 2.14 -15.30
N ASN A 67 15.06 3.28 -15.89
CA ASN A 67 14.95 4.58 -15.20
C ASN A 67 13.48 4.90 -14.87
N ILE A 68 12.57 4.66 -15.81
CA ILE A 68 11.13 4.83 -15.61
C ILE A 68 10.63 3.88 -14.51
N GLU A 69 11.02 2.61 -14.57
CA GLU A 69 10.66 1.62 -13.55
C GLU A 69 11.17 2.03 -12.15
N MET A 70 12.42 2.48 -12.03
CA MET A 70 12.98 2.96 -10.76
C MET A 70 12.24 4.18 -10.23
N ARG A 71 11.86 5.14 -11.10
CA ARG A 71 11.06 6.31 -10.70
C ARG A 71 9.69 5.89 -10.18
N HIS A 72 9.02 4.94 -10.83
CA HIS A 72 7.75 4.40 -10.34
C HIS A 72 7.89 3.72 -8.97
N ARG A 73 8.93 2.88 -8.80
CA ARG A 73 9.19 2.24 -7.50
C ARG A 73 9.50 3.27 -6.41
N LEU A 74 10.28 4.31 -6.71
CA LEU A 74 10.58 5.38 -5.76
C LEU A 74 9.31 6.15 -5.38
N SER A 75 8.48 6.52 -6.35
CA SER A 75 7.20 7.17 -6.08
C SER A 75 6.33 6.32 -5.16
N HIS A 76 6.21 5.03 -5.46
CA HIS A 76 5.44 4.10 -4.63
C HIS A 76 5.99 4.01 -3.19
N LEU A 77 7.30 3.96 -3.00
CA LEU A 77 7.91 3.97 -1.66
C LEU A 77 7.65 5.28 -0.92
N MET A 78 7.67 6.42 -1.62
CA MET A 78 7.34 7.72 -1.01
C MET A 78 5.86 7.80 -0.60
N ASP A 79 4.95 7.24 -1.40
CA ASP A 79 3.53 7.18 -1.06
C ASP A 79 3.30 6.31 0.19
N VAL A 80 3.91 5.12 0.23
CA VAL A 80 3.87 4.23 1.41
C VAL A 80 4.45 4.91 2.65
N ALA A 81 5.59 5.61 2.51
CA ALA A 81 6.19 6.34 3.63
C ALA A 81 5.26 7.44 4.16
N ARG A 82 4.63 8.20 3.27
CA ARG A 82 3.70 9.27 3.64
C ARG A 82 2.44 8.73 4.33
N ASP A 83 1.93 7.60 3.87
CA ASP A 83 0.78 6.95 4.50
C ASP A 83 1.14 6.38 5.88
N ASN A 84 2.35 5.81 6.03
CA ASN A 84 2.86 5.36 7.32
C ASN A 84 3.02 6.53 8.32
N ASP A 85 3.55 7.67 7.88
CA ASP A 85 3.67 8.87 8.74
C ASP A 85 2.30 9.35 9.22
N ARG A 86 1.29 9.32 8.34
CA ARG A 86 -0.09 9.67 8.70
C ARG A 86 -0.68 8.68 9.70
N LEU A 87 -0.50 7.39 9.49
CA LEU A 87 -0.97 6.35 10.41
C LEU A 87 -0.29 6.49 11.79
N PHE A 88 1.01 6.76 11.80
CA PHE A 88 1.77 6.99 13.03
C PHE A 88 1.25 8.19 13.82
N ASP A 89 1.01 9.33 13.16
CA ASP A 89 0.46 10.52 13.82
C ASP A 89 -0.95 10.27 14.38
N LYS A 90 -1.82 9.58 13.64
CA LYS A 90 -3.15 9.16 14.12
C LYS A 90 -3.06 8.23 15.33
N THR A 91 -2.19 7.22 15.28
CA THR A 91 -1.97 6.30 16.39
C THR A 91 -1.45 7.04 17.62
N ARG A 92 -0.49 7.96 17.45
CA ARG A 92 0.02 8.79 18.54
C ARG A 92 -1.11 9.61 19.18
N ARG A 93 -1.95 10.28 18.39
CA ARG A 93 -3.08 11.07 18.90
C ARG A 93 -4.06 10.19 19.68
N LEU A 94 -4.45 9.04 19.13
CA LEU A 94 -5.32 8.10 19.81
C LEU A 94 -4.73 7.63 21.14
N ILE A 95 -3.45 7.29 21.17
CA ILE A 95 -2.78 6.89 22.42
C ILE A 95 -2.87 8.00 23.49
N LEU A 96 -2.63 9.26 23.11
CA LEU A 96 -2.76 10.39 24.03
C LEU A 96 -4.20 10.54 24.54
N THR A 97 -5.19 10.48 23.65
CA THR A 97 -6.62 10.51 24.03
C THR A 97 -6.98 9.38 24.99
N LEU A 98 -6.47 8.17 24.77
CA LEU A 98 -6.71 7.02 25.67
C LEU A 98 -6.02 7.19 27.03
N MET A 99 -4.91 7.91 27.10
CA MET A 99 -4.25 8.22 28.36
C MET A 99 -5.04 9.24 29.19
N ASP A 100 -5.69 10.18 28.51
CA ASP A 100 -6.49 11.26 29.10
C ASP A 100 -7.93 10.82 29.45
N ALA A 101 -8.41 9.71 28.89
CA ALA A 101 -9.74 9.17 29.15
C ALA A 101 -9.97 8.86 30.64
N ALA A 102 -11.05 9.40 31.19
CA ALA A 102 -11.43 9.26 32.61
C ALA A 102 -12.40 8.10 32.86
N SER A 103 -13.02 7.56 31.81
CA SER A 103 -14.03 6.51 31.92
C SER A 103 -13.88 5.43 30.84
N LEU A 104 -14.52 4.27 31.09
CA LEU A 104 -14.63 3.21 30.08
C LEU A 104 -15.38 3.70 28.83
N GLU A 105 -16.38 4.55 29.02
CA GLU A 105 -17.16 5.13 27.93
C GLU A 105 -16.30 5.99 27.01
N GLU A 106 -15.56 6.93 27.59
CA GLU A 106 -14.61 7.76 26.84
C GLU A 106 -13.57 6.93 26.11
N THR A 107 -13.09 5.85 26.75
CA THR A 107 -12.12 4.93 26.14
C THR A 107 -12.72 4.24 24.90
N VAL A 108 -13.94 3.69 25.00
CA VAL A 108 -14.61 3.00 23.89
C VAL A 108 -14.90 3.97 22.75
N ILE A 109 -15.46 5.15 23.06
CA ILE A 109 -15.76 6.20 22.08
C ILE A 109 -14.49 6.65 21.36
N ALA A 110 -13.42 6.94 22.09
CA ALA A 110 -12.15 7.38 21.50
C ALA A 110 -11.58 6.37 20.49
N VAL A 111 -11.66 5.07 20.79
CA VAL A 111 -11.20 4.00 19.86
C VAL A 111 -12.10 3.92 18.64
N GLU A 112 -13.42 3.87 18.84
CA GLU A 112 -14.36 3.71 17.73
C GLU A 112 -14.34 4.91 16.78
N ASP A 113 -14.37 6.13 17.33
CA ASP A 113 -14.33 7.38 16.56
C ASP A 113 -13.01 7.51 15.82
N SER A 114 -11.87 7.29 16.49
CA SER A 114 -10.58 7.40 15.79
C SER A 114 -10.47 6.37 14.67
N LEU A 115 -10.85 5.10 14.91
CA LEU A 115 -10.79 4.08 13.86
C LEU A 115 -11.73 4.39 12.67
N ARG A 116 -12.93 4.92 12.92
CA ARG A 116 -13.90 5.23 11.87
C ARG A 116 -13.59 6.54 11.14
N GLU A 117 -13.25 7.60 11.86
CA GLU A 117 -13.11 8.95 11.32
C GLU A 117 -11.67 9.25 10.91
N ASP A 118 -10.71 9.02 11.81
CA ASP A 118 -9.30 9.30 11.53
C ASP A 118 -8.71 8.23 10.60
N PHE A 119 -8.78 6.95 11.00
CA PHE A 119 -8.22 5.84 10.21
C PHE A 119 -9.09 5.47 9.01
N GLN A 120 -10.32 5.97 8.93
CA GLN A 120 -11.25 5.73 7.83
C GLN A 120 -11.53 4.24 7.61
N VAL A 121 -11.56 3.46 8.70
CA VAL A 121 -11.82 2.03 8.64
C VAL A 121 -13.32 1.81 8.41
N PRO A 122 -13.72 1.12 7.33
CA PRO A 122 -15.15 0.94 7.00
C PRO A 122 -15.92 0.13 8.05
N PHE A 123 -15.26 -0.85 8.65
CA PHE A 123 -15.88 -1.78 9.58
C PHE A 123 -15.00 -1.92 10.82
N VAL A 124 -15.53 -1.51 11.97
CA VAL A 124 -14.85 -1.55 13.27
C VAL A 124 -15.73 -2.32 14.24
N SER A 125 -15.11 -3.22 15.01
CA SER A 125 -15.77 -3.96 16.09
C SER A 125 -14.84 -4.02 17.30
N LEU A 126 -15.28 -3.40 18.39
CA LEU A 126 -14.69 -3.53 19.71
C LEU A 126 -15.67 -4.30 20.58
N ILE A 127 -15.25 -5.48 21.05
CA ILE A 127 -16.06 -6.32 21.94
C ILE A 127 -15.28 -6.54 23.22
N LEU A 128 -15.84 -6.08 24.33
CA LEU A 128 -15.25 -6.26 25.65
C LEU A 128 -15.74 -7.56 26.29
N PHE A 129 -14.89 -8.22 27.07
CA PHE A 129 -15.24 -9.45 27.78
C PHE A 129 -15.53 -9.15 29.25
N SER A 130 -16.73 -9.52 29.70
CA SER A 130 -17.16 -9.32 31.08
C SER A 130 -18.22 -10.36 31.46
N ASP A 131 -18.15 -10.87 32.69
CA ASP A 131 -19.19 -11.73 33.26
C ASP A 131 -20.39 -10.93 33.77
N ASN A 132 -20.20 -9.61 33.95
CA ASN A 132 -21.25 -8.69 34.40
C ASN A 132 -21.67 -7.75 33.26
N PRO A 133 -22.94 -7.33 33.22
CA PRO A 133 -23.39 -6.36 32.25
C PRO A 133 -22.62 -5.05 32.31
N MET A 134 -22.11 -4.61 31.17
CA MET A 134 -21.48 -3.30 31.05
C MET A 134 -22.46 -2.28 30.47
N PRO A 135 -22.43 -1.03 30.97
CA PRO A 135 -23.36 0.00 30.54
C PRO A 135 -23.03 0.57 29.15
N VAL A 136 -21.82 0.29 28.63
CA VAL A 136 -21.29 0.94 27.44
C VAL A 136 -20.65 -0.06 26.49
N GLY A 137 -20.82 0.19 25.19
CA GLY A 137 -20.22 -0.60 24.13
C GLY A 137 -20.80 -2.00 24.01
N ARG A 138 -20.26 -2.76 23.07
CA ARG A 138 -20.61 -4.16 22.89
C ARG A 138 -19.78 -5.03 23.84
N TRP A 139 -20.45 -5.92 24.56
CA TRP A 139 -19.79 -6.86 25.47
C TRP A 139 -20.41 -8.24 25.40
N VAL A 140 -19.62 -9.25 25.78
CA VAL A 140 -20.00 -10.66 25.85
C VAL A 140 -19.28 -11.32 27.02
N THR A 141 -19.72 -12.51 27.40
CA THR A 141 -18.97 -13.33 28.37
C THR A 141 -17.73 -13.97 27.71
N GLY A 142 -16.73 -14.31 28.53
CA GLY A 142 -15.54 -15.01 28.01
C GLY A 142 -15.87 -16.36 27.37
N GLY A 143 -16.88 -17.07 27.89
CA GLY A 143 -17.33 -18.36 27.33
C GLY A 143 -17.98 -18.25 25.95
N GLU A 144 -18.79 -17.21 25.74
CA GLU A 144 -19.39 -16.91 24.43
C GLU A 144 -18.30 -16.54 23.41
N ALA A 145 -17.36 -15.67 23.79
CA ALA A 145 -16.24 -15.29 22.94
C ALA A 145 -15.37 -16.50 22.55
N GLN A 146 -15.05 -17.37 23.51
CA GLN A 146 -14.27 -18.58 23.26
C GLN A 146 -14.97 -19.53 22.28
N THR A 147 -16.29 -19.63 22.38
CA THR A 147 -17.10 -20.49 21.49
C THR A 147 -17.15 -19.93 20.07
N ALA A 148 -17.29 -18.61 19.93
CA ALA A 148 -17.48 -17.97 18.62
C ALA A 148 -16.16 -17.73 17.88
N ILE A 149 -15.11 -17.30 18.57
CA ILE A 149 -13.86 -16.80 17.97
C ILE A 149 -12.61 -17.29 18.71
N GLY A 150 -12.68 -18.36 19.50
CA GLY A 150 -11.55 -18.82 20.33
C GLY A 150 -10.24 -19.07 19.58
N GLY A 151 -10.31 -19.44 18.29
CA GLY A 151 -9.12 -19.59 17.43
C GLY A 151 -8.42 -18.27 17.08
N LEU A 152 -9.10 -17.13 17.24
CA LEU A 152 -8.59 -15.78 16.97
C LEU A 152 -8.08 -15.08 18.24
N LEU A 153 -8.37 -15.61 19.42
CA LEU A 153 -8.04 -15.00 20.73
C LEU A 153 -6.60 -15.31 21.20
N SER A 154 -5.68 -15.62 20.28
CA SER A 154 -4.29 -15.87 20.62
C SER A 154 -3.59 -14.60 21.10
N GLU A 155 -2.97 -14.66 22.28
CA GLU A 155 -2.27 -13.50 22.87
C GLU A 155 -1.16 -12.96 21.95
N GLY A 156 -1.12 -11.64 21.81
CA GLY A 156 -0.04 -10.91 21.14
C GLY A 156 0.10 -11.15 19.64
N LYS A 157 -0.86 -11.84 18.99
CA LYS A 157 -0.82 -12.10 17.55
C LYS A 157 -2.07 -11.57 16.86
N THR A 158 -1.85 -10.69 15.88
CA THR A 158 -2.90 -10.24 14.98
C THR A 158 -3.17 -11.30 13.92
N VAL A 159 -4.41 -11.78 13.85
CA VAL A 159 -4.87 -12.70 12.80
C VAL A 159 -5.42 -11.84 11.66
N SER A 160 -4.84 -11.99 10.47
CA SER A 160 -5.18 -11.18 9.30
C SER A 160 -5.62 -12.07 8.13
N GLY A 161 -6.57 -11.60 7.32
CA GLY A 161 -7.06 -12.30 6.14
C GLY A 161 -8.58 -12.48 6.12
N THR A 162 -9.04 -13.57 5.50
CA THR A 162 -10.46 -13.93 5.42
C THR A 162 -10.84 -14.86 6.57
N LEU A 163 -11.82 -14.43 7.37
CA LEU A 163 -12.38 -15.21 8.47
C LEU A 163 -13.51 -16.11 8.01
N ARG A 164 -13.89 -17.04 8.87
CA ARG A 164 -15.06 -17.92 8.67
C ARG A 164 -16.34 -17.12 8.83
N GLU A 165 -17.42 -17.58 8.20
CA GLU A 165 -18.71 -16.86 8.23
C GLU A 165 -19.21 -16.57 9.65
N HIS A 166 -19.16 -17.55 10.56
CA HIS A 166 -19.59 -17.37 11.94
C HIS A 166 -18.72 -16.38 12.73
N GLU A 167 -17.42 -16.28 12.41
CA GLU A 167 -16.52 -15.32 13.04
C GLU A 167 -16.85 -13.90 12.57
N LEU A 168 -17.18 -13.73 11.28
CA LEU A 168 -17.64 -12.45 10.72
C LEU A 168 -19.00 -12.03 11.29
N ASP A 169 -19.94 -12.98 11.40
CA ASP A 169 -21.25 -12.73 11.98
C ASP A 169 -21.12 -12.31 13.45
N PHE A 170 -20.24 -12.98 14.19
CA PHE A 170 -19.93 -12.59 15.56
C PHE A 170 -19.27 -11.21 15.64
N LEU A 171 -18.27 -10.89 14.82
CA LEU A 171 -17.53 -9.64 14.95
C LEU A 171 -18.31 -8.43 14.40
N PHE A 172 -18.89 -8.53 13.21
CA PHE A 172 -19.44 -7.39 12.46
C PHE A 172 -20.96 -7.48 12.20
N GLY A 173 -21.58 -8.61 12.53
CA GLY A 173 -23.00 -8.87 12.26
C GLY A 173 -23.28 -9.38 10.84
N ALA A 174 -24.36 -10.15 10.72
CA ALA A 174 -24.71 -10.86 9.47
C ALA A 174 -24.98 -9.94 8.27
N GLU A 175 -25.50 -8.73 8.53
CA GLU A 175 -25.80 -7.75 7.48
C GLU A 175 -24.54 -7.25 6.75
N GLN A 176 -23.43 -7.09 7.48
CA GLN A 176 -22.21 -6.50 6.96
C GLN A 176 -21.28 -7.54 6.31
N ARG A 177 -21.42 -8.82 6.68
CA ARG A 177 -20.58 -9.93 6.22
C ARG A 177 -20.32 -9.93 4.71
N LYS A 178 -21.35 -9.70 3.89
CA LYS A 178 -21.25 -9.75 2.42
C LYS A 178 -20.36 -8.66 1.81
N GLN A 179 -20.09 -7.59 2.54
CA GLN A 179 -19.26 -6.47 2.10
C GLN A 179 -17.80 -6.60 2.55
N ILE A 180 -17.48 -7.58 3.40
CA ILE A 180 -16.15 -7.73 3.99
C ILE A 180 -15.28 -8.57 3.05
N GLY A 181 -14.19 -7.97 2.56
CA GLY A 181 -13.20 -8.64 1.72
C GLY A 181 -11.98 -9.14 2.50
N SER A 182 -11.50 -8.35 3.47
CA SER A 182 -10.39 -8.73 4.35
C SER A 182 -10.58 -8.19 5.76
N THR A 183 -9.94 -8.84 6.74
CA THR A 183 -10.05 -8.50 8.16
C THR A 183 -8.71 -8.56 8.86
N ALA A 184 -8.62 -7.87 9.99
CA ALA A 184 -7.57 -8.04 10.99
C ALA A 184 -8.20 -8.05 12.38
N VAL A 185 -7.82 -9.03 13.20
CA VAL A 185 -8.39 -9.28 14.53
C VAL A 185 -7.26 -9.44 15.53
N ILE A 186 -7.39 -8.79 16.68
CA ILE A 186 -6.43 -8.89 17.78
C ILE A 186 -7.13 -8.96 19.14
N ALA A 187 -6.64 -9.86 19.98
CA ALA A 187 -7.06 -9.97 21.37
C ALA A 187 -6.48 -8.84 22.23
N LEU A 188 -7.32 -8.23 23.05
CA LEU A 188 -6.92 -7.20 24.02
C LEU A 188 -6.48 -7.91 25.30
N SER A 189 -5.18 -8.17 25.43
CA SER A 189 -4.64 -8.94 26.55
C SER A 189 -3.54 -8.18 27.28
N HIS A 190 -3.70 -8.03 28.59
CA HIS A 190 -2.66 -7.55 29.50
C HIS A 190 -3.02 -7.96 30.94
N GLN A 191 -2.28 -8.90 31.52
CA GLN A 191 -2.61 -9.49 32.84
C GLN A 191 -4.05 -10.07 32.89
N GLY A 192 -4.54 -10.56 31.76
CA GLY A 192 -5.91 -11.01 31.56
C GLY A 192 -6.39 -10.69 30.15
N LEU A 193 -7.47 -11.35 29.73
CA LEU A 193 -8.10 -11.15 28.43
C LEU A 193 -9.32 -10.23 28.61
N HIS A 194 -9.26 -9.03 28.04
CA HIS A 194 -10.22 -7.96 28.26
C HIS A 194 -11.23 -7.79 27.12
N GLY A 195 -10.93 -8.35 25.95
CA GLY A 195 -11.78 -8.21 24.77
C GLY A 195 -11.07 -8.56 23.48
N VAL A 196 -11.69 -8.16 22.37
CA VAL A 196 -11.17 -8.28 21.02
C VAL A 196 -11.44 -6.98 20.26
N LEU A 197 -10.45 -6.56 19.46
CA LEU A 197 -10.58 -5.49 18.50
C LEU A 197 -10.43 -6.07 17.09
N ALA A 198 -11.41 -5.79 16.23
CA ALA A 198 -11.43 -6.25 14.85
C ALA A 198 -11.72 -5.09 13.90
N ILE A 199 -10.99 -5.07 12.79
CA ILE A 199 -11.19 -4.15 11.68
C ILE A 199 -11.37 -4.92 10.39
N ALA A 200 -12.14 -4.37 9.46
CA ALA A 200 -12.36 -4.98 8.17
C ALA A 200 -12.45 -3.94 7.04
N SER A 201 -12.10 -4.40 5.83
CA SER A 201 -12.12 -3.61 4.60
C SER A 201 -12.93 -4.35 3.53
N ARG A 202 -13.50 -3.57 2.60
CA ARG A 202 -14.15 -4.10 1.40
C ARG A 202 -13.14 -4.70 0.42
N ASP A 203 -11.90 -4.21 0.45
CA ASP A 203 -10.83 -4.71 -0.40
C ASP A 203 -10.23 -6.01 0.19
N PRO A 204 -10.26 -7.14 -0.55
CA PRO A 204 -9.65 -8.39 -0.13
C PRO A 204 -8.14 -8.35 0.02
N ALA A 205 -7.43 -7.36 -0.53
CA ALA A 205 -5.97 -7.24 -0.44
C ALA A 205 -5.49 -6.41 0.75
N HIS A 206 -6.37 -5.59 1.34
CA HIS A 206 -5.98 -4.55 2.30
C HIS A 206 -5.33 -5.11 3.57
N TYR A 207 -5.96 -6.07 4.25
CA TYR A 207 -5.44 -6.69 5.47
C TYR A 207 -4.80 -8.07 5.24
N LYS A 208 -4.15 -8.29 4.09
CA LYS A 208 -3.46 -9.58 3.81
C LYS A 208 -2.03 -9.66 4.33
N SER A 209 -1.41 -8.54 4.67
CA SER A 209 -0.01 -8.49 5.11
C SER A 209 0.11 -7.96 6.53
N SER A 210 1.12 -8.45 7.25
CA SER A 210 1.45 -8.06 8.62
C SER A 210 1.84 -6.58 8.77
N VAL A 211 2.26 -5.92 7.68
CA VAL A 211 2.59 -4.48 7.70
C VAL A 211 1.33 -3.62 7.87
N GLY A 212 0.20 -4.03 7.27
CA GLY A 212 -1.08 -3.32 7.39
C GLY A 212 -1.72 -3.42 8.77
N THR A 213 -1.19 -4.27 9.66
CA THR A 213 -1.77 -4.56 10.98
C THR A 213 -0.85 -4.21 12.16
N LEU A 214 0.30 -3.59 11.87
CA LEU A 214 1.23 -3.10 12.90
C LEU A 214 0.54 -2.09 13.84
N PHE A 215 -0.11 -1.09 13.28
CA PHE A 215 -0.78 -0.04 14.06
C PHE A 215 -1.94 -0.59 14.90
N LEU A 216 -2.68 -1.57 14.37
CA LEU A 216 -3.71 -2.28 15.13
C LEU A 216 -3.13 -2.97 16.35
N THR A 217 -1.93 -3.56 16.21
CA THR A 217 -1.21 -4.19 17.31
C THR A 217 -0.84 -3.19 18.40
N TYR A 218 -0.30 -2.02 18.03
CA TYR A 218 0.03 -0.98 19.00
C TYR A 218 -1.20 -0.44 19.73
N ILE A 219 -2.30 -0.22 19.01
CA ILE A 219 -3.57 0.22 19.61
C ILE A 219 -4.06 -0.82 20.61
N ALA A 220 -4.04 -2.10 20.24
CA ALA A 220 -4.47 -3.20 21.11
C ALA A 220 -3.60 -3.34 22.37
N GLU A 221 -2.29 -3.17 22.25
CA GLU A 221 -1.36 -3.21 23.38
C GLU A 221 -1.62 -2.08 24.39
N VAL A 222 -1.90 -0.87 23.90
CA VAL A 222 -2.23 0.27 24.75
C VAL A 222 -3.62 0.08 25.37
N LEU A 223 -4.61 -0.30 24.56
CA LEU A 223 -5.97 -0.51 25.02
C LEU A 223 -6.06 -1.62 26.08
N GLY A 224 -5.32 -2.72 25.89
CA GLY A 224 -5.21 -3.79 26.90
C GLY A 224 -4.67 -3.31 28.25
N ARG A 225 -3.88 -2.23 28.29
CA ARG A 225 -3.37 -1.61 29.53
C ARG A 225 -4.29 -0.53 30.11
N VAL A 226 -5.05 0.15 29.26
CA VAL A 226 -6.00 1.20 29.67
C VAL A 226 -7.29 0.60 30.22
N LEU A 227 -7.85 -0.42 29.57
CA LEU A 227 -9.11 -1.05 29.98
C LEU A 227 -9.15 -1.47 31.47
N PRO A 228 -8.12 -2.15 32.02
CA PRO A 228 -8.10 -2.55 33.43
C PRO A 228 -8.28 -1.38 34.42
N ARG A 229 -7.90 -0.15 34.05
CA ARG A 229 -8.04 1.04 34.90
C ARG A 229 -9.51 1.39 35.17
N HIS A 230 -10.39 1.01 34.25
CA HIS A 230 -11.82 1.33 34.31
C HIS A 230 -12.70 0.09 34.56
N THR A 231 -12.22 -1.11 34.23
CA THR A 231 -12.97 -2.37 34.42
C THR A 231 -12.63 -3.10 35.72
N THR A 232 -11.41 -2.91 36.24
CA THR A 232 -11.03 -3.52 37.52
C THR A 232 -11.60 -2.68 38.65
N THR A 233 -12.71 -3.12 39.24
CA THR A 233 -13.01 -2.74 40.62
C THR A 233 -11.79 -3.15 41.45
N LEU A 234 -11.12 -2.18 42.09
CA LEU A 234 -9.94 -2.38 42.94
C LEU A 234 -10.09 -3.71 43.70
N ARG A 235 -9.36 -4.75 43.27
CA ARG A 235 -9.32 -6.00 44.02
C ARG A 235 -8.74 -5.64 45.38
N ALA A 236 -9.53 -5.82 46.43
CA ALA A 236 -9.03 -5.74 47.80
C ALA A 236 -7.83 -6.68 47.92
N VAL A 237 -6.68 -6.11 48.28
CA VAL A 237 -5.49 -6.87 48.66
C VAL A 237 -5.91 -7.82 49.78
N ARG A 238 -5.78 -9.12 49.53
CA ARG A 238 -5.76 -10.16 50.57
C ARG A 238 -4.36 -10.72 50.64
#